data_AF-A0A1H0MF83-F1
#
_entry.id   AF-A0A1H0MF83-F1
#
_cell.length_a   1.000
_cell.length_b   1.000
_cell.length_c   1.000
_cell.angle_alpha   90.00
_cell.angle_beta   90.00
_cell.angle_gamma   90.00
#
_symmetry.space_group_name_H-M   'P 1'
#
loop_
_entity.id
_entity.type
_entity.pdbx_description
1 polymer ?
#
loop_
_entity_poly.entity_id
_entity_poly.type
_entity_poly.pdbx_seq_one_letter_code
_entity_poly.pdbx_strand_id
1 'polypeptide(L)'
;MRAKICGIKDLFAAKVAEEAGADFIGFVFYKSSPRYIDPQKAAVICQQIRESRCVGVFVDEDLETVNEIAEQVGLDYVQLHGHESASYAEQVNCPVIKAYPYDEKFSVEEANAYPSEMVLLDTPHPSLPGGTGRQFDWRKAARDIAQIHKSVLVAGGINRENVKQVNKLLHPYAVDVSSGVEENGEKSLDKIQAFLRRIK
;
A
#
# COMPACT_ATOMS: atom_id res chain seq x y z
N MET A 1 5.36 5.04 13.87
CA MET A 1 4.41 4.44 12.93
C MET A 1 5.14 4.26 11.61
N ARG A 2 4.89 3.17 10.86
CA ARG A 2 5.54 2.96 9.56
C ARG A 2 4.77 3.61 8.42
N ALA A 3 5.43 3.88 7.32
CA ALA A 3 4.85 4.52 6.15
C ALA A 3 5.25 3.84 4.84
N LYS A 4 4.26 3.63 3.97
CA LYS A 4 4.45 3.23 2.58
C LYS A 4 4.09 4.40 1.64
N ILE A 5 5.00 4.73 0.72
CA ILE A 5 4.75 5.67 -0.37
C ILE A 5 4.52 4.86 -1.66
N CYS A 6 3.28 4.78 -2.11
CA CYS A 6 2.86 3.95 -3.23
C CYS A 6 2.76 4.74 -4.53
N GLY A 7 3.00 4.11 -5.68
CA GLY A 7 2.87 4.73 -7.01
C GLY A 7 4.08 5.58 -7.39
N ILE A 8 5.28 5.18 -7.00
CA ILE A 8 6.53 5.84 -7.36
C ILE A 8 6.89 5.48 -8.80
N LYS A 9 7.24 6.50 -9.61
CA LYS A 9 7.57 6.36 -11.03
C LYS A 9 9.00 6.77 -11.40
N ASP A 10 9.73 7.41 -10.49
CA ASP A 10 11.07 7.94 -10.74
C ASP A 10 11.97 7.82 -9.51
N LEU A 11 13.29 7.83 -9.77
CA LEU A 11 14.33 7.63 -8.77
C LEU A 11 14.36 8.76 -7.74
N PHE A 12 14.09 10.01 -8.15
CA PHE A 12 14.24 11.15 -7.26
C PHE A 12 13.16 11.16 -6.19
N ALA A 13 11.91 10.91 -6.56
CA ALA A 13 10.81 10.71 -5.61
C ALA A 13 11.07 9.52 -4.68
N ALA A 14 11.63 8.42 -5.19
CA ALA A 14 11.97 7.24 -4.39
C ALA A 14 13.03 7.55 -3.32
N LYS A 15 14.13 8.21 -3.69
CA LYS A 15 15.19 8.62 -2.76
C LYS A 15 14.69 9.62 -1.73
N VAL A 16 13.91 10.63 -2.14
CA VAL A 16 13.32 11.59 -1.21
C VAL A 16 12.40 10.91 -0.20
N ALA A 17 11.59 9.93 -0.64
CA ALA A 17 10.74 9.16 0.26
C ALA A 17 11.58 8.33 1.27
N GLU A 18 12.61 7.62 0.80
CA GLU A 18 13.52 6.84 1.65
C GLU A 18 14.24 7.74 2.68
N GLU A 19 14.85 8.84 2.24
CA GLU A 19 15.57 9.79 3.10
C GLU A 19 14.66 10.46 4.13
N ALA A 20 13.42 10.76 3.74
CA ALA A 20 12.40 11.27 4.65
C ALA A 20 11.90 10.19 5.63
N GLY A 21 12.23 8.91 5.39
CA GLY A 21 11.98 7.76 6.27
C GLY A 21 10.72 6.98 5.95
N ALA A 22 10.39 6.82 4.67
CA ALA A 22 9.45 5.79 4.26
C ALA A 22 10.03 4.40 4.56
N ASP A 23 9.22 3.51 5.13
CA ASP A 23 9.61 2.11 5.37
C ASP A 23 9.39 1.25 4.11
N PHE A 24 8.45 1.66 3.26
CA PHE A 24 8.12 0.95 2.03
C PHE A 24 7.98 1.89 0.83
N ILE A 25 8.49 1.46 -0.33
CA ILE A 25 8.38 2.14 -1.62
C ILE A 25 7.56 1.26 -2.55
N GLY A 26 6.43 1.76 -3.04
CA GLY A 26 5.50 1.01 -3.87
C GLY A 26 5.57 1.36 -5.35
N PHE A 27 5.75 0.35 -6.20
CA PHE A 27 5.71 0.42 -7.66
C PHE A 27 4.42 -0.22 -8.18
N VAL A 28 3.72 0.41 -9.12
CA VAL A 28 2.46 -0.12 -9.65
C VAL A 28 2.70 -0.75 -11.01
N PHE A 29 2.44 -2.04 -11.14
CA PHE A 29 2.60 -2.81 -12.37
C PHE A 29 1.28 -3.09 -13.10
N TYR A 30 0.20 -2.41 -12.69
CA TYR A 30 -1.09 -2.45 -13.39
C TYR A 30 -1.13 -1.41 -14.53
N LYS A 31 -1.10 -1.87 -15.79
CA LYS A 31 -0.98 -1.02 -17.00
C LYS A 31 -2.03 0.08 -17.12
N SER A 32 -3.26 -0.15 -16.65
CA SER A 32 -4.34 0.85 -16.70
C SER A 32 -4.24 1.92 -15.61
N SER A 33 -3.28 1.80 -14.69
CA SER A 33 -3.06 2.79 -13.64
C SER A 33 -2.30 4.02 -14.17
N PRO A 34 -2.69 5.26 -13.81
CA PRO A 34 -1.88 6.45 -14.11
C PRO A 34 -0.52 6.45 -13.39
N ARG A 35 -0.35 5.54 -12.43
CA ARG A 35 0.87 5.34 -11.63
C ARG A 35 1.71 4.17 -12.14
N TYR A 36 1.35 3.58 -13.29
CA TYR A 36 2.10 2.50 -13.88
C TYR A 36 3.57 2.89 -14.08
N ILE A 37 4.46 1.95 -13.79
CA ILE A 37 5.89 2.04 -14.09
C ILE A 37 6.33 0.77 -14.80
N ASP A 38 7.20 0.94 -15.81
CA ASP A 38 7.83 -0.17 -16.49
C ASP A 38 8.74 -0.99 -15.52
N PRO A 39 8.69 -2.34 -15.54
CA PRO A 39 9.52 -3.18 -14.69
C PRO A 39 11.03 -2.92 -14.81
N GLN A 40 11.56 -2.62 -16.00
CA GLN A 40 12.99 -2.32 -16.15
C GLN A 40 13.35 -1.02 -15.44
N LYS A 41 12.48 0.00 -15.54
CA LYS A 41 12.67 1.25 -14.81
C LYS A 41 12.56 1.05 -13.30
N ALA A 42 11.62 0.24 -12.83
CA ALA A 42 11.47 -0.09 -11.42
C ALA A 42 12.71 -0.81 -10.87
N ALA A 43 13.29 -1.74 -11.63
CA ALA A 43 14.52 -2.46 -11.25
C ALA A 43 15.70 -1.50 -11.02
N VAL A 44 15.88 -0.52 -11.91
CA VAL A 44 16.92 0.52 -11.76
C VAL A 44 16.72 1.33 -10.48
N ILE A 45 15.47 1.67 -10.15
CA ILE A 45 15.16 2.42 -8.92
C ILE A 45 15.41 1.55 -7.69
N CYS A 46 14.91 0.32 -7.68
CA CYS A 46 15.04 -0.63 -6.57
C CYS A 46 16.51 -0.84 -6.16
N GLN A 47 17.42 -0.96 -7.12
CA GLN A 47 18.87 -1.10 -6.87
C GLN A 47 19.50 0.07 -6.10
N GLN A 48 18.85 1.24 -6.07
CA GLN A 48 19.32 2.46 -5.38
C GLN A 48 18.68 2.66 -4.00
N ILE A 49 17.65 1.87 -3.68
CA ILE A 49 17.00 1.83 -2.36
C ILE A 49 17.79 0.88 -1.47
N ARG A 50 18.05 1.29 -0.23
CA ARG A 50 18.92 0.60 0.74
C ARG A 50 18.20 0.29 2.04
N GLU A 51 17.39 1.21 2.54
CA GLU A 51 16.76 1.13 3.85
C GLU A 51 15.29 0.73 3.76
N SER A 52 14.57 1.24 2.74
CA SER A 52 13.15 0.92 2.53
C SER A 52 12.97 -0.43 1.83
N ARG A 53 11.82 -1.07 2.07
CA ARG A 53 11.39 -2.27 1.36
C ARG A 53 10.65 -1.92 0.08
N CYS A 54 10.97 -2.57 -1.02
CA CYS A 54 10.34 -2.37 -2.32
C CYS A 54 9.13 -3.29 -2.49
N VAL A 55 7.98 -2.70 -2.86
CA VAL A 55 6.69 -3.40 -2.98
C VAL A 55 6.15 -3.24 -4.40
N GLY A 56 5.83 -4.34 -5.09
CA GLY A 56 5.16 -4.32 -6.39
C GLY A 56 3.66 -4.50 -6.25
N VAL A 57 2.85 -3.64 -6.86
CA VAL A 57 1.39 -3.71 -6.82
C VAL A 57 0.85 -4.27 -8.12
N PHE A 58 0.09 -5.35 -8.01
CA PHE A 58 -0.53 -6.08 -9.12
C PHE A 58 -2.04 -6.15 -8.93
N VAL A 59 -2.77 -6.24 -10.04
CA VAL A 59 -4.24 -6.36 -10.06
C VAL A 59 -4.60 -7.42 -11.07
N ASP A 60 -5.01 -8.60 -10.58
CA ASP A 60 -5.50 -9.70 -11.42
C ASP A 60 -4.53 -10.09 -12.55
N GLU A 61 -3.22 -9.98 -12.29
CA GLU A 61 -2.16 -10.29 -13.25
C GLU A 61 -1.84 -11.79 -13.27
N ASP A 62 -1.31 -12.28 -14.38
CA ASP A 62 -0.86 -13.67 -14.49
C ASP A 62 0.27 -13.99 -13.47
N LEU A 63 0.19 -15.17 -12.86
CA LEU A 63 1.13 -15.60 -11.81
C LEU A 63 2.58 -15.67 -12.29
N GLU A 64 2.82 -16.15 -13.51
CA GLU A 64 4.15 -16.22 -14.10
C GLU A 64 4.70 -14.79 -14.25
N THR A 65 3.87 -13.88 -14.77
CA THR A 65 4.24 -12.46 -14.92
C THR A 65 4.54 -11.78 -13.58
N VAL A 66 3.76 -12.07 -12.52
CA VAL A 66 4.02 -11.53 -11.17
C VAL A 66 5.38 -12.01 -10.64
N ASN A 67 5.65 -13.30 -10.75
CA ASN A 67 6.90 -13.89 -10.26
C ASN A 67 8.12 -13.38 -11.06
N GLU A 68 8.01 -13.28 -12.39
CA GLU A 68 9.05 -12.72 -13.25
C GLU A 68 9.37 -11.27 -12.90
N ILE A 69 8.35 -10.42 -12.76
CA ILE A 69 8.54 -9.01 -12.41
C ILE A 69 9.13 -8.88 -11.00
N ALA A 70 8.66 -9.69 -10.04
CA ALA A 70 9.16 -9.65 -8.68
C ALA A 70 10.65 -9.99 -8.61
N GLU A 71 11.09 -11.03 -9.34
CA GLU A 71 12.49 -11.40 -9.44
C GLU A 71 13.31 -10.34 -10.19
N GLN A 72 12.85 -9.89 -11.36
CA GLN A 72 13.54 -8.90 -12.18
C GLN A 72 13.81 -7.59 -11.43
N VAL A 73 12.80 -7.11 -10.68
CA VAL A 73 12.89 -5.84 -9.95
C VAL A 73 13.62 -6.02 -8.61
N GLY A 74 13.66 -7.24 -8.07
CA GLY A 74 14.16 -7.51 -6.73
C GLY A 74 13.20 -7.00 -5.66
N LEU A 75 11.91 -7.32 -5.77
CA LEU A 75 10.89 -6.89 -4.80
C LEU A 75 11.05 -7.62 -3.47
N ASP A 76 10.84 -6.89 -2.37
CA ASP A 76 10.71 -7.48 -1.03
C ASP A 76 9.31 -8.03 -0.76
N TYR A 77 8.29 -7.41 -1.37
CA TYR A 77 6.89 -7.83 -1.26
C TYR A 77 6.13 -7.68 -2.58
N VAL A 78 5.20 -8.62 -2.80
CA VAL A 78 4.15 -8.52 -3.81
C VAL A 78 2.84 -8.12 -3.13
N GLN A 79 2.26 -7.00 -3.55
CA GLN A 79 0.95 -6.54 -3.12
C GLN A 79 -0.10 -6.96 -4.16
N LEU A 80 -0.94 -7.92 -3.80
CA LEU A 80 -2.08 -8.40 -4.59
C LEU A 80 -3.31 -7.54 -4.30
N HIS A 81 -3.74 -6.75 -5.30
CA HIS A 81 -4.77 -5.72 -5.15
C HIS A 81 -6.05 -6.03 -5.93
N GLY A 82 -6.13 -7.17 -6.62
CA GLY A 82 -7.32 -7.65 -7.29
C GLY A 82 -8.09 -8.70 -6.47
N HIS A 83 -8.53 -9.72 -7.17
CA HIS A 83 -9.37 -10.83 -6.74
C HIS A 83 -8.59 -12.15 -6.71
N GLU A 84 -7.28 -12.07 -6.54
CA GLU A 84 -6.37 -13.21 -6.57
C GLU A 84 -6.71 -14.20 -5.44
N SER A 85 -6.83 -15.49 -5.75
CA SER A 85 -7.22 -16.53 -4.79
C SER A 85 -6.10 -16.88 -3.79
N ALA A 86 -6.45 -17.58 -2.72
CA ALA A 86 -5.45 -18.12 -1.79
C ALA A 86 -4.44 -19.05 -2.49
N SER A 87 -4.92 -19.94 -3.37
CA SER A 87 -4.06 -20.84 -4.16
C SER A 87 -3.13 -20.11 -5.13
N TYR A 88 -3.53 -18.91 -5.60
CA TYR A 88 -2.65 -18.06 -6.38
C TYR A 88 -1.53 -17.50 -5.49
N ALA A 89 -1.88 -16.93 -4.34
CA ALA A 89 -0.92 -16.33 -3.42
C ALA A 89 0.09 -17.33 -2.85
N GLU A 90 -0.28 -18.60 -2.63
CA GLU A 90 0.65 -19.67 -2.22
C GLU A 90 1.74 -19.97 -3.26
N GLN A 91 1.50 -19.64 -4.54
CA GLN A 91 2.46 -19.86 -5.62
C GLN A 91 3.28 -18.60 -5.96
N VAL A 92 3.06 -17.49 -5.26
CA VAL A 92 3.88 -16.28 -5.40
C VAL A 92 5.20 -16.50 -4.66
N ASN A 93 6.32 -16.34 -5.36
CA ASN A 93 7.67 -16.60 -4.82
C ASN A 93 8.17 -15.51 -3.86
N CYS A 94 7.42 -14.44 -3.72
CA CYS A 94 7.74 -13.26 -2.91
C CYS A 94 6.70 -13.10 -1.79
N PRO A 95 7.10 -12.64 -0.58
CA PRO A 95 6.16 -12.37 0.51
C PRO A 95 4.96 -11.51 0.08
N VAL A 96 3.75 -11.95 0.43
CA VAL A 96 2.51 -11.34 -0.06
C VAL A 96 1.93 -10.32 0.92
N ILE A 97 1.50 -9.18 0.39
CA ILE A 97 0.57 -8.23 1.03
C ILE A 97 -0.77 -8.34 0.30
N LYS A 98 -1.83 -8.80 0.98
CA LYS A 98 -3.16 -8.85 0.35
C LYS A 98 -3.94 -7.58 0.64
N ALA A 99 -4.36 -6.87 -0.39
CA ALA A 99 -5.25 -5.72 -0.25
C ALA A 99 -6.73 -6.14 -0.32
N TYR A 100 -7.53 -5.51 0.54
CA TYR A 100 -8.98 -5.64 0.60
C TYR A 100 -9.62 -4.25 0.57
N PRO A 101 -10.65 -4.03 -0.26
CA PRO A 101 -11.58 -2.93 -0.04
C PRO A 101 -12.21 -3.11 1.35
N TYR A 102 -12.15 -2.08 2.18
CA TYR A 102 -12.78 -2.13 3.50
C TYR A 102 -14.20 -1.58 3.42
N ASP A 103 -15.16 -2.48 3.23
CA ASP A 103 -16.59 -2.21 3.17
C ASP A 103 -17.40 -3.19 4.06
N GLU A 104 -18.72 -3.23 3.88
CA GLU A 104 -19.62 -4.10 4.64
C GLU A 104 -19.40 -5.60 4.37
N LYS A 105 -18.71 -5.97 3.28
CA LYS A 105 -18.41 -7.34 2.90
C LYS A 105 -17.05 -7.81 3.42
N PHE A 106 -16.23 -6.91 3.97
CA PHE A 106 -14.94 -7.28 4.54
C PHE A 106 -15.11 -8.32 5.67
N SER A 107 -14.40 -9.45 5.56
CA SER A 107 -14.31 -10.48 6.60
C SER A 107 -12.92 -10.51 7.20
N VAL A 108 -12.86 -10.40 8.53
CA VAL A 108 -11.63 -10.57 9.31
C VAL A 108 -11.14 -12.00 9.19
N GLU A 109 -12.04 -12.98 9.20
CA GLU A 109 -11.75 -14.41 9.08
C GLU A 109 -11.07 -14.72 7.74
N GLU A 110 -11.59 -14.18 6.63
CA GLU A 110 -10.97 -14.33 5.31
C GLU A 110 -9.58 -13.67 5.25
N ALA A 111 -9.45 -12.44 5.77
CA ALA A 111 -8.16 -11.75 5.81
C ALA A 111 -7.10 -12.50 6.63
N ASN A 112 -7.53 -13.16 7.71
CA ASN A 112 -6.71 -13.99 8.57
C ASN A 112 -6.32 -15.32 7.90
N ALA A 113 -7.25 -15.95 7.19
CA ALA A 113 -7.04 -17.23 6.50
C ALA A 113 -6.23 -17.12 5.21
N TYR A 114 -6.23 -15.96 4.54
CA TYR A 114 -5.50 -15.76 3.27
C TYR A 114 -3.98 -15.99 3.46
N PRO A 115 -3.24 -16.58 2.51
CA PRO A 115 -1.80 -16.81 2.66
C PRO A 115 -1.02 -15.52 2.36
N SER A 116 -0.86 -14.66 3.37
CA SER A 116 -0.14 -13.38 3.27
C SER A 116 0.55 -12.99 4.58
N GLU A 117 1.67 -12.29 4.47
CA GLU A 117 2.43 -11.73 5.62
C GLU A 117 1.74 -10.49 6.20
N MET A 118 1.13 -9.70 5.32
CA MET A 118 0.43 -8.48 5.69
C MET A 118 -0.92 -8.36 4.99
N VAL A 119 -1.78 -7.56 5.59
CA VAL A 119 -3.10 -7.19 5.05
C VAL A 119 -3.11 -5.69 4.84
N LEU A 120 -3.56 -5.23 3.69
CA LEU A 120 -3.82 -3.81 3.43
C LEU A 120 -5.33 -3.59 3.36
N LEU A 121 -5.85 -2.69 4.19
CA LEU A 121 -7.24 -2.27 4.17
C LEU A 121 -7.34 -0.94 3.42
N ASP A 122 -7.94 -0.96 2.22
CA ASP A 122 -8.22 0.26 1.47
C ASP A 122 -9.54 0.87 1.94
N THR A 123 -9.44 1.90 2.77
CA THR A 123 -10.60 2.52 3.41
C THR A 123 -11.18 3.65 2.55
N PRO A 124 -12.50 3.86 2.55
CA PRO A 124 -13.08 5.09 2.03
C PRO A 124 -12.43 6.33 2.63
N HIS A 125 -12.35 7.41 1.85
CA HIS A 125 -11.64 8.62 2.24
C HIS A 125 -12.06 9.11 3.64
N PRO A 126 -11.11 9.32 4.58
CA PRO A 126 -11.41 9.50 6.01
C PRO A 126 -12.34 10.68 6.35
N SER A 127 -12.36 11.70 5.49
CA SER A 127 -13.09 12.94 5.68
C SER A 127 -14.25 13.17 4.70
N LEU A 128 -14.59 12.20 3.85
CA LEU A 128 -15.76 12.31 2.98
C LEU A 128 -16.87 11.40 3.53
N PRO A 129 -18.12 11.89 3.64
CA PRO A 129 -19.27 10.99 3.69
C PRO A 129 -19.14 10.05 2.50
N GLY A 130 -19.24 8.73 2.73
CA GLY A 130 -19.36 7.80 1.61
C GLY A 130 -20.53 8.26 0.73
N GLY A 131 -20.44 8.09 -0.58
CA GLY A 131 -21.46 8.54 -1.57
C GLY A 131 -22.88 8.01 -1.34
N THR A 132 -23.09 7.23 -0.29
CA THR A 132 -24.36 6.67 0.19
C THR A 132 -24.92 7.38 1.44
N GLY A 133 -24.28 8.45 1.95
CA GLY A 133 -24.70 9.12 3.19
C GLY A 133 -24.33 8.38 4.48
N ARG A 134 -23.61 7.25 4.39
CA ARG A 134 -23.09 6.50 5.54
C ARG A 134 -21.70 7.03 5.92
N GLN A 135 -21.53 7.41 7.19
CA GLN A 135 -20.21 7.71 7.75
C GLN A 135 -19.39 6.42 7.87
N PHE A 136 -18.10 6.47 7.52
CA PHE A 136 -17.18 5.37 7.76
C PHE A 136 -17.09 5.07 9.27
N ASP A 137 -17.45 3.85 9.69
CA ASP A 137 -17.42 3.47 11.10
C ASP A 137 -16.00 3.09 11.54
N TRP A 138 -15.25 4.11 11.95
CA TRP A 138 -13.90 3.98 12.52
C TRP A 138 -13.83 3.04 13.72
N ARG A 139 -14.91 2.91 14.51
CA ARG A 139 -14.91 2.03 15.68
C ARG A 139 -15.04 0.57 15.25
N LYS A 140 -15.85 0.29 14.22
CA LYS A 140 -15.87 -1.04 13.59
C LYS A 140 -14.50 -1.37 13.01
N ALA A 141 -13.90 -0.47 12.23
CA ALA A 141 -12.56 -0.65 11.68
C ALA A 141 -11.50 -0.95 12.75
N ALA A 142 -11.50 -0.21 13.86
CA ALA A 142 -10.59 -0.48 14.97
C ALA A 142 -10.78 -1.88 15.58
N ARG A 143 -12.04 -2.32 15.76
CA ARG A 143 -12.35 -3.67 16.27
C ARG A 143 -11.95 -4.77 15.30
N ASP A 144 -12.17 -4.57 14.02
CA ASP A 144 -11.86 -5.56 12.99
C ASP A 144 -10.33 -5.70 12.84
N ILE A 145 -9.61 -4.58 12.79
CA ILE A 145 -8.13 -4.57 12.76
C ILE A 145 -7.55 -5.27 13.99
N ALA A 146 -8.11 -5.05 15.18
CA ALA A 146 -7.65 -5.69 16.41
C ALA A 146 -7.83 -7.23 16.41
N GLN A 147 -8.68 -7.77 15.54
CA GLN A 147 -8.91 -9.21 15.38
C GLN A 147 -8.08 -9.82 14.23
N ILE A 148 -7.38 -9.00 13.44
CA ILE A 148 -6.45 -9.49 12.42
C ILE A 148 -5.11 -9.83 13.10
N HIS A 149 -4.66 -11.07 12.97
CA HIS A 149 -3.41 -11.54 13.62
C HIS A 149 -2.15 -11.27 12.78
N LYS A 150 -2.29 -10.56 11.66
CA LYS A 150 -1.22 -10.15 10.75
C LYS A 150 -0.92 -8.67 10.88
N SER A 151 0.20 -8.23 10.31
CA SER A 151 0.48 -6.80 10.20
C SER A 151 -0.52 -6.12 9.26
N VAL A 152 -1.19 -5.07 9.74
CA VAL A 152 -2.21 -4.34 8.97
C VAL A 152 -1.68 -2.99 8.49
N LEU A 153 -1.73 -2.79 7.18
CA LEU A 153 -1.57 -1.50 6.52
C LEU A 153 -2.94 -0.86 6.32
N VAL A 154 -3.04 0.45 6.56
CA VAL A 154 -4.26 1.21 6.26
C VAL A 154 -3.97 2.18 5.12
N ALA A 155 -4.75 2.07 4.06
CA ALA A 155 -4.73 2.95 2.89
C ALA A 155 -6.07 3.71 2.77
N GLY A 156 -6.19 4.45 1.67
CA GLY A 156 -7.44 5.09 1.29
C GLY A 156 -7.58 6.51 1.86
N GLY A 157 -7.45 7.51 0.98
CA GLY A 157 -7.58 8.93 1.34
C GLY A 157 -6.59 9.45 2.40
N ILE A 158 -5.54 8.70 2.73
CA ILE A 158 -4.54 9.10 3.72
C ILE A 158 -3.75 10.31 3.23
N ASN A 159 -3.58 11.31 4.09
CA ASN A 159 -2.83 12.54 3.82
C ASN A 159 -2.25 13.14 5.12
N ARG A 160 -1.50 14.23 5.00
CA ARG A 160 -0.82 14.85 6.16
C ARG A 160 -1.79 15.42 7.20
N GLU A 161 -3.01 15.75 6.80
CA GLU A 161 -4.06 16.30 7.66
C GLU A 161 -4.70 15.20 8.53
N ASN A 162 -4.92 13.99 7.99
CA ASN A 162 -5.66 12.93 8.69
C ASN A 162 -4.79 11.80 9.28
N VAL A 163 -3.52 11.66 8.88
CA VAL A 163 -2.68 10.51 9.25
C VAL A 163 -2.54 10.30 10.76
N LYS A 164 -2.48 11.38 11.55
CA LYS A 164 -2.40 11.29 13.02
C LYS A 164 -3.69 10.77 13.64
N GLN A 165 -4.84 11.13 13.08
CA GLN A 165 -6.14 10.64 13.52
C GLN A 165 -6.29 9.15 13.19
N VAL A 166 -5.90 8.75 11.97
CA VAL A 166 -5.90 7.33 11.55
C VAL A 166 -5.03 6.50 12.49
N ASN A 167 -3.81 6.96 12.80
CA ASN A 167 -2.94 6.28 13.75
C ASN A 167 -3.56 6.14 15.14
N LYS A 168 -4.17 7.21 15.65
CA LYS A 168 -4.80 7.22 16.99
C LYS A 168 -6.02 6.30 17.08
N LEU A 169 -6.78 6.17 16.00
CA LEU A 169 -8.02 5.38 15.99
C LEU A 169 -7.75 3.91 15.69
N LEU A 170 -6.89 3.62 14.72
CA LEU A 170 -6.73 2.28 14.16
C LEU A 170 -5.44 1.58 14.58
N HIS A 171 -4.44 2.33 15.07
CA HIS A 171 -3.12 1.81 15.45
C HIS A 171 -2.52 0.82 14.43
N PRO A 172 -2.48 1.16 13.13
CA PRO A 172 -2.03 0.22 12.12
C PRO A 172 -0.52 -0.03 12.22
N TYR A 173 -0.07 -1.15 11.64
CA TYR A 173 1.35 -1.45 11.51
C TYR A 173 2.07 -0.40 10.63
N ALA A 174 1.43 -0.04 9.51
CA ALA A 174 1.85 1.06 8.64
C ALA A 174 0.65 1.79 8.03
N VAL A 175 0.87 3.01 7.57
CA VAL A 175 -0.06 3.70 6.66
C VAL A 175 0.46 3.66 5.23
N ASP A 176 -0.43 3.49 4.26
CA ASP A 176 -0.11 3.54 2.83
C ASP A 176 -0.71 4.80 2.21
N VAL A 177 0.12 5.60 1.55
CA VAL A 177 -0.31 6.82 0.87
C VAL A 177 0.11 6.79 -0.59
N SER A 178 -0.81 7.19 -1.45
CA SER A 178 -0.55 7.40 -2.87
C SER A 178 -0.91 8.82 -3.29
N SER A 179 -2.18 9.10 -3.61
CA SER A 179 -2.65 10.41 -4.09
C SER A 179 -2.51 11.54 -3.07
N GLY A 180 -2.51 11.23 -1.76
CA GLY A 180 -2.36 12.22 -0.69
C GLY A 180 -1.03 12.97 -0.70
N VAL A 181 -0.04 12.48 -1.45
CA VAL A 181 1.27 13.13 -1.65
C VAL A 181 1.54 13.48 -3.12
N GLU A 182 0.49 13.53 -3.95
CA GLU A 182 0.57 13.92 -5.35
C GLU A 182 0.18 15.38 -5.58
N GLU A 183 0.69 15.94 -6.68
CA GLU A 183 0.30 17.22 -7.26
C GLU A 183 0.17 17.04 -8.77
N ASN A 184 -0.99 17.37 -9.33
CA ASN A 184 -1.31 17.14 -10.74
C ASN A 184 -1.08 15.70 -11.23
N GLY A 185 -1.30 14.71 -10.36
CA GLY A 185 -1.13 13.28 -10.67
C GLY A 185 0.31 12.75 -10.56
N GLU A 186 1.27 13.62 -10.22
CA GLU A 186 2.67 13.23 -10.01
C GLU A 186 3.08 13.37 -8.55
N LYS A 187 4.08 12.63 -8.11
CA LYS A 187 4.57 12.71 -6.72
C LYS A 187 5.17 14.07 -6.44
N SER A 188 4.68 14.75 -5.39
CA SER A 188 5.21 16.02 -4.92
C SER A 188 6.17 15.76 -3.76
N LEU A 189 7.45 16.10 -3.97
CA LEU A 189 8.52 15.87 -3.00
C LEU A 189 8.24 16.59 -1.68
N ASP A 190 7.78 17.84 -1.75
CA ASP A 190 7.41 18.63 -0.59
C ASP A 190 6.26 17.97 0.19
N LYS A 191 5.28 17.40 -0.52
CA LYS A 191 4.17 16.67 0.13
C LYS A 191 4.63 15.36 0.74
N ILE A 192 5.51 14.60 0.09
CA ILE A 192 6.13 13.39 0.65
C ILE A 192 6.84 13.73 1.96
N GLN A 193 7.73 14.72 1.94
CA GLN A 193 8.48 15.15 3.12
C GLN A 193 7.57 15.71 4.22
N ALA A 194 6.56 16.51 3.85
CA ALA A 194 5.58 17.04 4.81
C ALA A 194 4.74 15.92 5.45
N PHE A 195 4.36 14.91 4.69
CA PHE A 195 3.62 13.74 5.17
C PHE A 195 4.47 12.91 6.14
N LEU A 196 5.68 12.52 5.73
CA LEU A 196 6.56 11.68 6.54
C LEU A 196 7.01 12.37 7.84
N ARG A 197 7.18 13.71 7.83
CA ARG A 197 7.41 14.51 9.05
C ARG A 197 6.25 14.47 10.05
N ARG A 198 5.03 14.07 9.66
CA ARG A 198 3.91 13.89 10.59
C ARG A 198 3.86 12.50 11.21
N ILE A 199 4.63 11.56 10.66
CA ILE A 199 4.65 10.14 11.04
C ILE A 199 5.80 9.86 12.02
N LYS A 200 6.97 10.48 11.77
CA LYS A 200 8.08 10.55 12.72
C LYS A 200 7.71 11.43 13.92
#